data_AF-A0A6B8QQ48-F1
#
_entry.id   AF-A0A6B8QQ48-F1
#
_cell.length_a   1.000
_cell.length_b   1.000
_cell.length_c   1.000
_cell.angle_alpha   90.00
_cell.angle_beta   90.00
_cell.angle_gamma   90.00
#
_symmetry.space_group_name_H-M   'P 1'
#
loop_
_entity.id
_entity.type
_entity.pdbx_description
1 polymer ?
#
loop_
_entity_poly.entity_id
_entity_poly.type
_entity_poly.pdbx_seq_one_letter_code
_entity_poly.pdbx_strand_id
1 'polypeptide(L)'
;MLDLFTSVVEKEKLHPKFELVRDNLYLSGEHEVLEDWVTGFIDRDNKIVQDFQENFHSAYWEFYLFAVFKEAGFEIDFTKHRPDFNIIKPKKIYVEATVANIKDKGLKEDKRTFNDIMSMIEPVHMQKSSTRI
;
A
#
# COMPACT_ATOMS: atom_id res chain seq x y z
N MET A 1 2.83 18.86 0.95
CA MET A 1 3.46 17.54 0.73
C MET A 1 3.07 16.68 1.91
N LEU A 2 2.63 15.44 1.65
CA LEU A 2 2.21 14.53 2.70
C LEU A 2 3.47 14.00 3.40
N ASP A 3 3.58 14.20 4.71
CA ASP A 3 4.70 13.68 5.50
C ASP A 3 4.35 12.26 5.96
N LEU A 4 5.03 11.26 5.39
CA LEU A 4 4.76 9.85 5.66
C LEU A 4 5.50 9.32 6.89
N PHE A 5 6.69 9.88 7.19
CA PHE A 5 7.66 9.23 8.08
C PHE A 5 7.73 9.88 9.47
N THR A 6 7.26 11.12 9.62
CA THR A 6 7.03 11.69 10.96
C THR A 6 5.94 10.90 11.67
N SER A 7 6.29 10.32 12.82
CA SER A 7 5.35 9.47 13.57
C SER A 7 4.23 10.29 14.18
N VAL A 8 2.99 9.95 13.85
CA VAL A 8 1.76 10.61 14.37
C VAL A 8 1.00 9.72 15.35
N VAL A 9 1.46 8.48 15.55
CA VAL A 9 0.91 7.50 16.49
C VAL A 9 1.95 7.05 17.51
N GLU A 10 1.46 6.45 18.60
CA GLU A 10 2.30 5.84 19.63
C GLU A 10 3.12 4.67 19.06
N LYS A 11 4.33 4.47 19.57
CA LYS A 11 5.27 3.47 19.06
C LYS A 11 4.67 2.06 19.04
N GLU A 12 3.88 1.72 20.04
CA GLU A 12 3.24 0.41 20.22
C GLU A 12 2.16 0.12 19.17
N LYS A 13 1.67 1.16 18.48
CA LYS A 13 0.69 1.04 17.39
C LYS A 13 1.33 0.97 16.01
N LEU A 14 2.64 1.22 15.91
CA LEU A 14 3.32 1.19 14.63
C LEU A 14 3.34 -0.23 14.06
N HIS A 15 3.02 -0.32 12.77
CA HIS A 15 3.10 -1.57 12.05
C HIS A 15 4.58 -1.96 11.85
N PRO A 16 4.97 -3.22 12.05
CA PRO A 16 6.38 -3.65 11.92
C PRO A 16 7.01 -3.32 10.55
N LYS A 17 6.21 -3.30 9.48
CA LYS A 17 6.70 -2.89 8.15
C LYS A 17 6.89 -1.39 8.00
N PHE A 18 6.04 -0.60 8.65
CA PHE A 18 6.25 0.84 8.67
C PHE A 18 7.57 1.15 9.38
N GLU A 19 7.83 0.53 10.53
CA GLU A 19 9.11 0.67 11.23
C GLU A 19 10.29 0.22 10.36
N LEU A 20 10.16 -0.94 9.69
CA LEU A 20 11.18 -1.43 8.77
C LEU A 20 11.49 -0.41 7.66
N VAL A 21 10.47 0.17 7.02
CA VAL A 21 10.68 1.15 5.97
C VAL A 21 11.28 2.42 6.57
N ARG A 22 10.69 2.99 7.62
CA ARG A 22 11.12 4.27 8.25
C ARG A 22 12.57 4.22 8.77
N ASP A 23 12.95 3.16 9.47
CA ASP A 23 14.19 3.15 10.26
C ASP A 23 15.39 2.53 9.52
N ASN A 24 15.15 1.84 8.41
CA ASN A 24 16.23 1.18 7.67
C ASN A 24 16.94 2.14 6.73
N LEU A 25 18.14 2.55 7.11
CA LEU A 25 18.99 3.47 6.34
C LEU A 25 19.37 2.96 4.94
N TYR A 26 19.28 1.65 4.68
CA TYR A 26 19.53 1.10 3.34
C TYR A 26 18.34 1.29 2.39
N LEU A 27 17.19 1.73 2.90
CA LEU A 27 15.95 1.92 2.12
C LEU A 27 15.71 3.39 1.70
N SER A 28 16.78 4.19 1.58
CA SER A 28 16.64 5.61 1.22
C SER A 28 16.02 5.80 -0.18
N GLY A 29 16.29 4.90 -1.12
CA GLY A 29 15.68 4.94 -2.45
C GLY A 29 14.18 4.65 -2.39
N GLU A 30 13.77 3.73 -1.52
CA GLU A 30 12.37 3.38 -1.30
C GLU A 30 11.60 4.53 -0.62
N HIS A 31 12.27 5.35 0.20
CA HIS A 31 11.70 6.59 0.74
C HIS A 31 11.39 7.57 -0.39
N GLU A 32 12.36 7.84 -1.27
CA GLU A 32 12.19 8.73 -2.41
C GLU A 32 11.06 8.26 -3.33
N VAL A 33 10.97 6.95 -3.59
CA VAL A 33 9.87 6.36 -4.39
C VAL A 33 8.52 6.59 -3.72
N LEU A 34 8.40 6.36 -2.41
CA LEU A 34 7.14 6.57 -1.70
C LEU A 34 6.73 8.04 -1.66
N GLU A 35 7.68 8.95 -1.44
CA GLU A 35 7.44 10.39 -1.48
C GLU A 35 7.00 10.87 -2.87
N ASP A 36 7.62 10.35 -3.93
CA ASP A 36 7.17 10.64 -5.31
C ASP A 36 5.76 10.09 -5.56
N TRP A 37 5.46 8.87 -5.13
CA TRP A 37 4.14 8.26 -5.29
C TRP A 37 3.05 9.16 -4.71
N VAL A 38 3.24 9.69 -3.51
CA VAL A 38 2.25 10.55 -2.83
C VAL A 38 2.31 12.02 -3.23
N THR A 39 3.20 12.40 -4.16
CA THR A 39 3.26 13.79 -4.64
C THR A 39 1.97 14.19 -5.34
N GLY A 40 1.25 15.14 -4.75
CA GLY A 40 -0.07 15.59 -5.21
C GLY A 40 -1.25 14.81 -4.62
N PHE A 41 -1.00 13.82 -3.76
CA PHE A 41 -2.05 13.14 -3.02
C PHE A 41 -2.69 14.09 -1.99
N ILE A 42 -4.02 14.08 -1.91
CA ILE A 42 -4.77 14.89 -0.94
C ILE A 42 -5.32 13.96 0.13
N ASP A 43 -4.85 14.13 1.36
CA ASP A 43 -5.43 13.50 2.54
C ASP A 43 -6.74 14.20 2.91
N ARG A 44 -7.86 13.56 2.60
CA ARG A 44 -9.19 14.18 2.64
C ARG A 44 -9.81 14.18 4.04
N ASP A 45 -9.44 13.21 4.87
CA ASP A 45 -9.97 13.03 6.22
C ASP A 45 -8.87 13.04 7.31
N ASN A 46 -7.62 13.30 6.92
CA ASN A 46 -6.44 13.34 7.79
C ASN A 46 -6.12 11.99 8.45
N LYS A 47 -6.42 10.88 7.76
CA LYS A 47 -6.22 9.52 8.29
C LYS A 47 -5.20 8.70 7.55
N ILE A 48 -4.91 9.00 6.29
CA ILE A 48 -4.11 8.08 5.46
C ILE A 48 -2.70 7.90 6.00
N VAL A 49 -2.12 8.93 6.63
CA VAL A 49 -0.80 8.85 7.29
C VAL A 49 -0.86 7.95 8.53
N GLN A 50 -1.91 8.11 9.36
CA GLN A 50 -2.12 7.22 10.51
C GLN A 50 -2.33 5.78 10.05
N ASP A 51 -3.14 5.55 9.02
CA ASP A 51 -3.41 4.21 8.47
C ASP A 51 -2.16 3.59 7.87
N PHE A 52 -1.29 4.38 7.22
CA PHE A 52 0.02 3.92 6.76
C PHE A 52 0.91 3.47 7.92
N GLN A 53 0.84 4.17 9.05
CA GLN A 53 1.64 3.86 10.24
C GLN A 53 1.10 2.66 11.04
N GLU A 54 -0.22 2.52 11.20
CA GLU A 54 -0.84 1.46 12.02
C GLU A 54 -1.18 0.18 11.23
N ASN A 55 -1.73 0.33 10.01
CA ASN A 55 -2.28 -0.78 9.22
C ASN A 55 -1.43 -1.12 7.99
N PHE A 56 -0.62 -0.17 7.51
CA PHE A 56 0.35 -0.26 6.43
C PHE A 56 -0.22 -0.66 5.05
N HIS A 57 -0.75 -1.87 4.90
CA HIS A 57 -1.06 -2.49 3.61
C HIS A 57 -2.11 -1.74 2.79
N SER A 58 -3.19 -1.28 3.43
CA SER A 58 -4.28 -0.57 2.73
C SER A 58 -3.79 0.77 2.19
N ALA A 59 -3.19 1.59 3.06
CA ALA A 59 -2.66 2.89 2.66
C ALA A 59 -1.52 2.77 1.64
N TYR A 60 -0.63 1.79 1.79
CA TYR A 60 0.43 1.52 0.80
C TYR A 60 -0.17 1.18 -0.58
N TRP A 61 -1.24 0.37 -0.61
CA TRP A 61 -1.93 0.04 -1.84
C TRP A 61 -2.60 1.26 -2.49
N GLU A 62 -3.20 2.15 -1.69
CA GLU A 62 -3.75 3.42 -2.18
C GLU A 62 -2.67 4.34 -2.75
N PHE A 63 -1.49 4.45 -2.10
CA PHE A 63 -0.37 5.24 -2.61
C PHE A 63 0.12 4.71 -3.96
N TYR A 64 0.27 3.39 -4.08
CA TYR A 64 0.66 2.77 -5.34
C TYR A 64 -0.39 3.02 -6.44
N LEU A 65 -1.68 2.83 -6.14
CA LEU A 65 -2.75 3.09 -7.11
C LEU A 65 -2.78 4.55 -7.55
N PHE A 66 -2.61 5.49 -6.63
CA PHE A 66 -2.52 6.90 -6.96
C PHE A 66 -1.35 7.19 -7.89
N ALA A 67 -0.16 6.63 -7.62
CA ALA A 67 0.99 6.75 -8.51
C ALA A 67 0.72 6.18 -9.90
N VAL A 68 0.07 5.01 -10.00
CA VAL A 68 -0.33 4.40 -11.27
C VAL A 68 -1.30 5.30 -12.04
N PHE A 69 -2.31 5.85 -11.38
CA PHE A 69 -3.28 6.75 -12.02
C PHE A 69 -2.62 8.06 -12.48
N LYS A 70 -1.73 8.63 -11.66
CA LYS A 70 -0.93 9.82 -11.98
C LYS A 70 -0.09 9.57 -13.23
N GLU A 71 0.67 8.49 -13.27
CA GLU A 71 1.54 8.11 -14.40
C GLU A 71 0.73 7.83 -15.67
N ALA A 72 -0.46 7.23 -15.53
CA ALA A 72 -1.38 7.00 -16.64
C ALA A 72 -2.10 8.28 -17.15
N GLY A 73 -1.86 9.44 -16.53
CA GLY A 73 -2.47 10.72 -16.90
C GLY A 73 -3.94 10.85 -16.52
N PHE A 74 -4.39 10.14 -15.48
CA PHE A 74 -5.77 10.19 -15.03
C PHE A 74 -6.01 11.43 -14.17
N GLU A 75 -7.21 12.00 -14.27
CA GLU A 75 -7.62 13.12 -13.44
C GLU A 75 -8.51 12.60 -12.31
N ILE A 76 -8.12 12.85 -11.07
CA ILE A 76 -8.81 12.38 -9.86
C ILE A 76 -9.47 13.56 -9.15
N ASP A 77 -10.75 13.40 -8.83
CA ASP A 77 -11.52 14.32 -7.99
C ASP A 77 -11.38 13.95 -6.50
N PHE A 78 -10.70 14.81 -5.74
CA PHE A 78 -10.50 14.67 -4.30
C PHE A 78 -11.56 15.40 -3.46
N THR A 79 -12.60 15.99 -4.06
CA THR A 79 -13.64 16.75 -3.31
C THR A 79 -14.54 15.86 -2.45
N LYS A 80 -14.55 14.54 -2.70
CA LYS A 80 -15.28 13.53 -1.92
C LYS A 80 -14.30 12.56 -1.28
N HIS A 81 -14.56 12.20 -0.03
CA HIS A 81 -13.73 11.27 0.74
C HIS A 81 -14.00 9.79 0.41
N ARG A 82 -15.05 9.48 -0.35
CA ARG A 82 -15.38 8.11 -0.81
C ARG A 82 -16.00 8.12 -2.21
N PRO A 83 -15.83 7.04 -2.98
CA PRO A 83 -14.86 5.94 -2.79
C PRO A 83 -13.40 6.45 -2.84
N ASP A 84 -12.42 5.59 -2.58
CA ASP A 84 -11.00 5.99 -2.43
C ASP A 84 -10.48 6.84 -3.58
N PHE A 85 -10.87 6.52 -4.82
CA PHE A 85 -10.59 7.36 -6.00
C PHE A 85 -11.81 7.59 -6.87
N ASN A 86 -12.05 8.87 -7.17
CA ASN A 86 -13.04 9.32 -8.15
C ASN A 86 -12.32 9.81 -9.40
N ILE A 87 -12.10 8.92 -10.37
CA ILE A 87 -11.48 9.30 -11.64
C ILE A 87 -12.53 9.99 -12.49
N ILE A 88 -12.23 11.20 -12.99
CA ILE A 88 -13.11 11.98 -13.88
C ILE A 88 -12.64 11.98 -15.34
N LYS A 89 -11.34 11.73 -15.58
CA LYS A 89 -10.77 11.49 -16.92
C LYS A 89 -9.78 10.33 -16.88
N PRO A 90 -9.67 9.52 -17.94
CA PRO A 90 -10.29 9.68 -19.28
C PRO A 90 -11.78 9.30 -19.33
N LYS A 91 -12.27 8.60 -18.31
CA LYS A 91 -13.70 8.29 -18.12
C LYS A 91 -14.02 8.35 -16.64
N LYS A 92 -15.29 8.54 -16.33
CA LYS A 92 -15.77 8.51 -14.95
C LYS A 92 -15.68 7.09 -14.40
N ILE A 93 -14.79 6.85 -13.44
CA ILE A 93 -14.58 5.56 -12.79
C ILE A 93 -14.51 5.77 -11.28
N TYR A 94 -15.20 4.90 -10.56
CA TYR A 94 -15.21 4.84 -9.10
C TYR A 94 -14.36 3.64 -8.67
N VAL A 95 -13.32 3.89 -7.88
CA VAL A 95 -12.38 2.84 -7.44
C VAL A 95 -12.37 2.76 -5.92
N GLU A 96 -12.66 1.57 -5.41
CA GLU A 96 -12.47 1.19 -4.01
C GLU A 96 -11.25 0.25 -3.94
N ALA A 97 -10.25 0.62 -3.16
CA ALA A 97 -9.00 -0.10 -3.00
C ALA A 97 -9.13 -1.10 -1.85
N THR A 98 -8.97 -2.39 -2.14
CA THR A 98 -9.02 -3.43 -1.12
C THR A 98 -7.83 -4.38 -1.23
N VAL A 99 -7.30 -4.78 -0.08
CA VAL A 99 -6.26 -5.80 0.03
C VAL A 99 -6.83 -7.07 0.66
N ALA A 100 -6.35 -8.23 0.22
CA ALA A 100 -6.74 -9.49 0.83
C ALA A 100 -5.94 -9.74 2.12
N ASN A 101 -6.63 -10.14 3.19
CA ASN A 101 -5.97 -10.53 4.44
C ASN A 101 -5.14 -11.80 4.27
N ILE A 102 -4.11 -11.93 5.10
CA ILE A 102 -3.35 -13.17 5.24
C ILE A 102 -4.29 -14.23 5.79
N LYS A 103 -4.35 -15.41 5.14
CA LYS A 103 -5.16 -16.53 5.62
C LYS A 103 -4.83 -16.86 7.07
N ASP A 104 -5.85 -17.06 7.92
CA ASP A 104 -5.67 -17.36 9.36
C ASP A 104 -4.74 -18.55 9.64
N LYS A 105 -4.83 -19.60 8.80
CA LYS A 105 -3.96 -20.80 8.88
C LYS A 105 -2.76 -20.74 7.93
N GLY A 106 -2.55 -19.62 7.26
CA GLY A 106 -1.45 -19.39 6.34
C GLY A 106 -0.14 -19.08 7.08
N LEU A 107 0.96 -19.10 6.33
CA LEU A 107 2.23 -18.61 6.84
C LEU A 107 2.12 -17.10 7.11
N LYS A 108 2.33 -16.72 8.38
CA LYS A 108 2.39 -15.32 8.78
C LYS A 108 3.47 -14.59 8.01
N GLU A 109 3.25 -13.31 7.76
CA GLU A 109 4.11 -12.53 6.88
C GLU A 109 5.54 -12.36 7.42
N ASP A 110 5.70 -12.18 8.73
CA ASP A 110 6.98 -12.12 9.42
C ASP A 110 7.82 -13.41 9.29
N LYS A 111 7.18 -14.52 8.92
CA LYS A 111 7.82 -15.82 8.69
C LYS A 111 8.04 -16.16 7.22
N ARG A 112 7.61 -15.30 6.30
CA ARG A 112 7.79 -15.54 4.86
C ARG A 112 9.25 -15.34 4.48
N THR A 113 9.76 -16.30 3.71
CA THR A 113 11.11 -16.28 3.14
C THR A 113 11.07 -15.73 1.72
N PHE A 114 12.26 -15.45 1.17
CA PHE A 114 12.39 -15.07 -0.24
C PHE A 114 11.77 -16.12 -1.20
N ASN A 115 11.88 -17.41 -0.85
CA ASN A 115 11.28 -18.48 -1.64
C ASN A 115 9.74 -18.43 -1.62
N ASP A 116 9.14 -18.08 -0.48
CA ASP A 116 7.69 -17.91 -0.38
C ASP A 116 7.22 -16.76 -1.28
N ILE A 117 7.97 -15.65 -1.32
CA ILE A 117 7.68 -14.51 -2.20
C ILE A 117 7.85 -14.90 -3.66
N MET A 118 8.96 -15.54 -4.01
CA MET A 118 9.28 -15.94 -5.39
C MET A 118 8.28 -16.94 -5.96
N SER A 119 7.71 -17.80 -5.10
CA SER A 119 6.66 -18.75 -5.51
C SER A 119 5.42 -18.05 -6.08
N MET A 120 5.16 -16.80 -5.70
CA MET A 120 4.00 -16.02 -6.18
C MET A 120 4.14 -15.58 -7.64
N ILE A 121 5.36 -15.62 -8.21
CA ILE A 121 5.58 -15.37 -9.64
C ILE A 121 5.07 -16.53 -10.48
N GLU A 122 5.16 -17.75 -9.96
CA GLU A 122 4.59 -18.92 -10.61
C GLU A 122 3.07 -18.91 -10.45
N PRO A 123 2.29 -19.05 -11.54
CA PRO A 123 0.86 -19.24 -11.46
C PRO A 123 0.50 -20.38 -10.50
N VAL A 124 -0.55 -20.19 -9.69
CA VAL A 124 -0.94 -21.14 -8.62
C VAL A 124 -1.07 -22.58 -9.12
N HIS A 125 -1.55 -22.81 -10.33
CA HIS A 125 -1.70 -24.17 -10.89
C HIS A 125 -0.36 -24.86 -11.22
N MET A 126 0.75 -24.13 -11.27
CA MET A 126 2.11 -24.66 -11.50
C MET A 126 2.93 -24.80 -10.20
N GLN A 127 2.48 -24.21 -9.10
CA GLN A 127 3.16 -24.30 -7.81
C GLN A 127 3.04 -25.73 -7.22
N LYS A 128 4.15 -26.30 -6.74
CA LYS A 128 4.21 -27.68 -6.20
C LYS A 128 3.35 -27.90 -4.94
N SER A 129 2.90 -26.83 -4.27
CA SER A 129 2.12 -26.88 -3.03
C SER A 129 0.60 -26.92 -3.23
N SER A 130 0.13 -26.85 -4.49
CA SER A 130 -1.30 -26.64 -4.82
C SER A 130 -2.19 -27.88 -4.70
N THR A 131 -1.65 -29.04 -4.30
CA THR A 131 -2.42 -30.30 -4.19
C THR A 131 -3.10 -30.51 -2.82
N ARG A 132 -3.31 -29.46 -2.01
CA ARG A 132 -4.11 -29.56 -0.78
C ARG A 132 -5.27 -28.57 -0.83
N ILE A 133 -6.31 -28.95 -1.57
CA ILE A 133 -7.67 -28.47 -1.36
C ILE A 133 -8.35 -29.45 -0.42
#